data_AF-Q7RMR6-F1
#
_entry.id   AF-Q7RMR6-F1
#
_cell.length_a   1.000
_cell.length_b   1.000
_cell.length_c   1.000
_cell.angle_alpha   90.00
_cell.angle_beta   90.00
_cell.angle_gamma   90.00
#
_symmetry.space_group_name_H-M   'P 1'
#
loop_
_entity.id
_entity.type
_entity.pdbx_description
1 polymer ?
#
loop_
_entity_poly.entity_id
_entity_poly.type
_entity_poly.pdbx_seq_one_letter_code
_entity_poly.pdbx_strand_id
1 'polypeptide(L)'
;MNIDSIFYIHNTVDPYNHNVMDITKGKHLFIPYNVGSYNELNKFCEQNNLVPIVAHTNGMDPQSFLKNLTNQGICLILGNESYGPHKDIFSFAKP
;
A
#
# COMPACT_ATOMS: atom_id res chain seq x y z
N MET A 1 8.07 -3.43 12.07
CA MET A 1 7.65 -2.24 11.30
C MET A 1 6.38 -1.74 11.95
N ASN A 2 6.31 -0.44 12.25
CA ASN A 2 5.15 0.18 12.90
C ASN A 2 4.17 0.61 11.79
N ILE A 3 3.33 -0.32 11.33
CA ILE A 3 2.34 -0.11 10.27
C ILE A 3 0.96 -0.04 10.94
N ASP A 4 0.19 1.00 10.66
CA ASP A 4 -1.12 1.20 11.29
C ASP A 4 -2.20 0.33 10.64
N SER A 5 -2.12 0.09 9.33
CA SER A 5 -3.08 -0.72 8.59
C SER A 5 -2.53 -1.28 7.28
N ILE A 6 -3.13 -2.38 6.80
CA ILE A 6 -2.86 -2.97 5.49
C ILE A 6 -4.10 -2.85 4.60
N PHE A 7 -3.92 -2.42 3.35
CA PHE A 7 -4.99 -2.42 2.36
C PHE A 7 -4.69 -3.46 1.27
N TYR A 8 -5.53 -4.48 1.15
CA TYR A 8 -5.41 -5.52 0.13
C TYR A 8 -6.26 -5.16 -1.09
N ILE A 9 -5.62 -5.02 -2.24
CA ILE A 9 -6.34 -4.83 -3.50
C ILE A 9 -7.01 -6.13 -3.95
N HIS A 10 -8.21 -6.04 -4.52
CA HIS A 10 -8.89 -7.18 -5.14
C HIS A 10 -7.95 -7.95 -6.09
N ASN A 11 -8.03 -9.29 -6.05
CA ASN A 11 -7.16 -10.23 -6.76
C ASN A 11 -5.72 -10.34 -6.22
N THR A 12 -5.40 -9.73 -5.07
CA THR A 12 -4.22 -10.14 -4.31
C THR A 12 -4.46 -11.47 -3.60
N VAL A 13 -3.38 -12.10 -3.13
CA VAL A 13 -3.46 -13.36 -2.40
C VAL A 13 -4.30 -13.20 -1.13
N ASP A 14 -5.12 -14.21 -0.83
CA ASP A 14 -5.91 -14.24 0.39
C ASP A 14 -4.99 -14.23 1.63
N PRO A 15 -5.12 -13.25 2.55
CA PRO A 15 -4.32 -13.21 3.78
C PRO A 15 -4.54 -14.42 4.68
N TYR A 16 -5.64 -15.17 4.54
CA TYR A 16 -5.92 -16.41 5.27
C TYR A 16 -5.40 -17.68 4.59
N ASN A 17 -4.79 -17.55 3.42
CA ASN A 17 -4.17 -18.69 2.75
C ASN A 17 -3.15 -19.37 3.69
N HIS A 18 -3.18 -20.70 3.75
CA HIS A 18 -2.30 -21.49 4.61
C HIS A 18 -0.82 -21.12 4.46
N ASN A 19 -0.35 -20.90 3.23
CA ASN A 19 1.03 -20.51 2.98
C ASN A 19 1.37 -19.14 3.60
N VAL A 20 0.44 -18.18 3.52
CA VAL A 20 0.62 -16.85 4.13
C VAL A 20 0.65 -16.99 5.65
N MET A 21 -0.31 -17.72 6.21
CA MET A 21 -0.41 -17.97 7.65
C MET A 21 0.84 -18.64 8.24
N ASP A 22 1.40 -19.62 7.54
CA ASP A 22 2.61 -20.35 7.97
C ASP A 22 3.85 -19.45 7.92
N ILE A 23 4.01 -18.66 6.86
CA ILE A 23 5.15 -17.76 6.69
C ILE A 23 5.12 -16.61 7.71
N THR A 24 3.96 -15.96 7.87
CA THR A 24 3.82 -14.81 8.77
C THR A 24 3.66 -15.23 10.23
N LYS A 25 3.43 -16.53 10.48
CA LYS A 25 3.03 -17.08 11.79
C LYS A 25 1.79 -16.39 12.35
N GLY A 26 0.86 -16.00 11.47
CA GLY A 26 -0.36 -15.27 11.80
C GLY A 26 -0.16 -13.84 12.31
N LYS A 27 1.07 -13.29 12.27
CA LYS A 27 1.34 -11.96 12.84
C LYS A 27 0.65 -10.80 12.11
N HIS A 28 0.39 -10.97 10.81
CA HIS A 28 -0.32 -9.97 10.00
C HIS A 28 -1.77 -9.78 10.44
N LEU A 29 -2.39 -10.76 11.10
CA LEU A 29 -3.75 -10.67 11.61
C LEU A 29 -3.90 -9.72 12.79
N PHE A 30 -2.81 -9.35 13.46
CA PHE A 30 -2.83 -8.34 14.52
C PHE A 30 -2.85 -6.90 13.98
N ILE A 31 -2.65 -6.71 12.67
CA ILE A 31 -2.68 -5.40 12.02
C ILE A 31 -4.07 -5.23 11.38
N PRO A 32 -4.79 -4.13 11.66
CA PRO A 32 -6.05 -3.83 11.00
C PRO A 32 -5.89 -3.85 9.48
N TYR A 33 -6.77 -4.54 8.76
CA TYR A 33 -6.71 -4.56 7.31
C TYR A 33 -8.07 -4.30 6.67
N ASN A 34 -8.02 -3.77 5.44
CA ASN A 34 -9.17 -3.59 4.57
C ASN A 34 -8.91 -4.31 3.24
N VAL A 35 -9.98 -4.64 2.53
CA VAL A 35 -9.92 -5.22 1.18
C VAL A 35 -10.78 -4.37 0.26
N GLY A 36 -10.29 -4.03 -0.93
CA GLY A 36 -11.04 -3.19 -1.87
C GLY A 36 -10.39 -3.03 -3.24
N SER A 37 -11.03 -2.25 -4.08
CA SER A 37 -10.56 -1.83 -5.41
C SER A 37 -9.59 -0.64 -5.35
N TYR A 38 -8.96 -0.31 -6.47
CA TYR A 38 -8.10 0.89 -6.58
C TYR A 38 -8.86 2.20 -6.28
N ASN A 39 -10.14 2.28 -6.68
CA ASN A 39 -10.98 3.44 -6.37
C ASN A 39 -11.26 3.57 -4.88
N GLU A 40 -11.45 2.44 -4.18
CA GLU A 40 -11.64 2.43 -2.73
C GLU A 40 -10.34 2.74 -1.99
N LEU A 41 -9.19 2.29 -2.51
CA LEU A 41 -7.88 2.69 -2.00
C LEU A 41 -7.68 4.21 -2.10
N ASN A 42 -8.00 4.83 -3.24
CA ASN A 42 -7.88 6.28 -3.39
C ASN A 42 -8.77 7.03 -2.37
N LYS A 43 -10.04 6.62 -2.25
CA LYS A 43 -10.96 7.19 -1.25
C LYS A 43 -10.44 6.99 0.17
N PHE A 44 -9.87 5.83 0.48
CA PHE A 44 -9.29 5.55 1.78
C PHE A 44 -8.12 6.49 2.10
N CYS A 45 -7.26 6.77 1.12
CA CYS A 45 -6.17 7.73 1.27
C CYS A 45 -6.69 9.15 1.54
N GLU A 46 -7.68 9.60 0.76
CA GLU A 46 -8.29 10.93 0.91
C GLU A 46 -8.95 11.10 2.28
N GLN A 47 -9.74 10.12 2.72
CA GLN A 47 -10.47 10.15 3.99
C GLN A 47 -9.55 10.20 5.22
N ASN A 48 -8.37 9.58 5.11
CA ASN A 48 -7.40 9.50 6.20
C ASN A 48 -6.26 10.52 6.06
N ASN A 49 -6.35 11.47 5.12
CA ASN A 49 -5.31 12.47 4.83
C ASN A 49 -3.92 11.81 4.64
N LEU A 50 -3.90 10.71 3.88
CA LEU A 50 -2.70 9.96 3.54
C LEU A 50 -2.18 10.40 2.17
N VAL A 51 -0.86 10.49 2.05
CA VAL A 51 -0.20 10.70 0.77
C VAL A 51 0.08 9.35 0.12
N PRO A 52 -0.56 9.04 -1.02
CA PRO A 52 -0.31 7.81 -1.76
C PRO A 52 1.04 7.89 -2.49
N ILE A 53 1.92 6.94 -2.20
CA ILE A 53 3.23 6.76 -2.83
C ILE A 53 3.25 5.36 -3.44
N VAL A 54 3.71 5.24 -4.67
CA VAL A 54 3.87 3.94 -5.32
C VAL A 54 5.34 3.61 -5.49
N ALA A 55 5.75 2.41 -5.09
CA ALA A 55 7.12 1.97 -5.31
C ALA A 55 7.35 1.68 -6.80
N HIS A 56 8.23 2.46 -7.44
CA HIS A 56 8.58 2.30 -8.84
C HIS A 56 10.09 2.52 -9.07
N THR A 57 10.71 1.74 -9.95
CA THR A 57 12.17 1.80 -10.19
C THR A 57 12.64 3.09 -10.84
N ASN A 58 11.76 3.73 -11.61
CA ASN A 58 12.01 5.03 -12.26
C ASN A 58 11.39 6.21 -11.48
N GLY A 59 11.22 6.05 -10.17
CA GLY A 59 10.59 7.03 -9.27
C GLY A 59 11.55 8.07 -8.69
N MET A 60 11.04 8.90 -7.78
CA MET A 60 11.84 9.83 -7.01
C MET A 60 12.54 9.12 -5.84
N ASP A 61 13.71 9.63 -5.42
CA ASP A 61 14.37 9.15 -4.21
C ASP A 61 13.45 9.29 -2.97
N PRO A 62 13.23 8.21 -2.18
CA PRO A 62 12.33 8.24 -1.04
C PRO A 62 12.71 9.28 0.02
N GLN A 63 14.00 9.52 0.26
CA GLN A 63 14.42 10.51 1.27
C GLN A 63 14.06 11.93 0.84
N SER A 64 14.13 12.21 -0.46
CA SER A 64 13.75 13.50 -1.04
C SER A 64 12.25 13.75 -0.91
N PHE A 65 11.44 12.71 -1.06
CA PHE A 65 9.99 12.79 -0.89
C PHE A 65 9.58 13.03 0.56
N LEU A 66 10.14 12.23 1.48
CA LEU A 66 9.78 12.27 2.91
C LEU A 66 10.09 13.62 3.57
N LYS A 67 11.13 14.33 3.10
CA LYS A 67 11.48 15.68 3.62
C LYS A 67 10.40 16.74 3.38
N ASN A 68 9.58 16.55 2.36
CA ASN A 68 8.54 17.51 1.99
C ASN A 68 7.19 17.22 2.68
N LEU A 69 7.06 16.08 3.37
CA LEU A 69 5.85 15.71 4.09
C LEU A 69 5.88 16.31 5.49
N THR A 70 5.00 17.28 5.75
CA THR A 70 4.75 17.78 7.10
C THR A 70 3.34 17.38 7.52
N ASN A 71 3.23 16.55 8.55
CA ASN A 71 1.98 16.14 9.23
C ASN A 71 0.98 15.26 8.44
N GLN A 72 1.34 14.68 7.29
CA GLN A 72 0.47 13.72 6.58
C GLN A 72 0.93 12.28 6.80
N GLY A 73 -0.02 11.36 6.90
CA GLY A 73 0.28 9.93 6.89
C GLY A 73 0.70 9.46 5.50
N ILE A 74 1.33 8.30 5.40
CA ILE A 74 1.81 7.76 4.13
C ILE A 74 1.03 6.49 3.80
N CYS A 75 0.51 6.41 2.58
CA CYS A 75 0.02 5.17 2.01
C CYS A 75 1.06 4.65 1.02
N LEU A 76 1.80 3.61 1.40
CA LEU A 76 2.77 2.96 0.52
C LEU A 76 2.09 1.85 -0.30
N ILE A 77 2.10 2.01 -1.61
CA ILE A 77 1.49 1.10 -2.56
C ILE A 77 2.59 0.27 -3.22
N LEU A 78 2.46 -1.05 -3.09
CA LEU A 78 3.39 -2.02 -3.67
C LEU A 78 2.69 -2.75 -4.82
N GLY A 79 3.32 -2.74 -5.99
CA GLY A 79 2.88 -3.48 -7.16
C GLY A 79 3.28 -4.94 -7.13
N ASN A 80 2.75 -5.71 -8.08
CA ASN A 80 3.23 -7.08 -8.32
C ASN A 80 4.68 -7.02 -8.83
N GLU A 81 5.55 -7.89 -8.31
CA GLU A 81 6.97 -7.92 -8.70
C GLU A 81 7.18 -8.10 -10.22
N SER A 82 6.38 -8.96 -10.86
CA SER A 82 6.55 -9.28 -12.29
C SER A 82 5.96 -8.24 -13.24
N TYR A 83 4.93 -7.51 -12.81
CA TYR A 83 4.16 -6.61 -13.68
C TYR A 83 4.20 -5.14 -13.24
N GLY A 84 4.78 -4.86 -12.07
CA GLY A 84 4.76 -3.54 -11.45
C GLY A 84 3.39 -3.14 -10.89
N PRO A 85 3.25 -1.86 -10.51
CA PRO A 85 1.97 -1.28 -10.10
C PRO A 85 0.98 -1.18 -11.27
N HIS A 86 -0.30 -1.38 -10.98
CA HIS A 86 -1.37 -1.21 -11.98
C HIS A 86 -1.46 0.25 -12.47
N LYS A 87 -1.86 0.45 -13.72
CA LYS A 87 -1.92 1.78 -14.37
C LYS A 87 -2.77 2.80 -13.60
N ASP A 88 -3.88 2.33 -13.03
CA ASP A 88 -4.82 3.17 -12.28
C ASP A 88 -4.18 3.80 -11.04
N ILE A 89 -3.16 3.17 -10.45
CA ILE A 89 -2.45 3.70 -9.28
C ILE A 89 -1.73 5.00 -9.62
N PHE A 90 -1.17 5.13 -10.82
CA PHE A 90 -0.45 6.34 -11.25
C PHE A 90 -1.35 7.55 -11.46
N SER A 91 -2.68 7.37 -11.47
CA SER A 91 -3.62 8.49 -11.56
C SER A 91 -3.72 9.30 -10.28
N PHE A 92 -3.36 8.71 -9.13
CA PHE A 92 -3.46 9.35 -7.82
C PHE A 92 -2.19 9.23 -6.96
N ALA A 93 -1.33 8.25 -7.20
CA ALA A 93 -0.10 8.03 -6.45
C ALA A 93 1.13 8.58 -7.16
N LYS A 94 2.09 9.08 -6.38
CA LYS A 94 3.37 9.59 -6.89
C LYS A 94 4.42 8.45 -6.91
N PRO A 95 5.14 8.22 -8.03
CA PRO A 95 6.20 7.24 -8.12
C PRO A 95 7.53 7.71 -7.49
#